data_AF-A0A533UPN1-F1
#
_entry.id   AF-A0A533UPN1-F1
#
_cell.length_a   1.000
_cell.length_b   1.000
_cell.length_c   1.000
_cell.angle_alpha   90.00
_cell.angle_beta   90.00
_cell.angle_gamma   90.00
#
_symmetry.space_group_name_H-M   'P 1'
#
loop_
_entity.id
_entity.type
_entity.pdbx_description
1 polymer ?
#
loop_
_entity_poly.entity_id
_entity_poly.type
_entity_poly.pdbx_seq_one_letter_code
_entity_poly.pdbx_strand_id
1 'polypeptide(L)'
;MARVCTKCKKQIPEEVELDLMAANYPCCNECWAEWKQYRVMVMNEMKLDMSMPDHRKVLKKYEKVFVGVLTPEGDVVNFADENQRNPEKPT
;
A
#
# COMPACT_ATOMS: atom_id res chain seq x y z
N MET A 1 -11.12 11.31 -14.13
CA MET A 1 -10.07 11.97 -13.30
C MET A 1 -8.90 11.01 -13.15
N ALA A 2 -7.70 11.39 -13.59
CA ALA A 2 -6.50 10.56 -13.43
C ALA A 2 -6.25 10.25 -11.95
N ARG A 3 -6.14 8.97 -11.58
CA ARG A 3 -5.90 8.55 -10.19
C ARG A 3 -4.41 8.64 -9.93
N VAL A 4 -3.98 9.05 -8.73
CA VAL A 4 -2.55 9.09 -8.37
C VAL A 4 -2.23 7.85 -7.55
N CYS A 5 -1.16 7.15 -7.92
CA CYS A 5 -0.72 5.97 -7.19
C CYS A 5 -0.27 6.33 -5.77
N THR A 6 -0.84 5.70 -4.75
CA THR A 6 -0.48 5.93 -3.34
C THR A 6 0.97 5.57 -3.03
N LYS A 7 1.52 4.54 -3.68
CA LYS A 7 2.90 4.07 -3.52
C LYS A 7 3.93 4.89 -4.30
N CYS A 8 3.85 4.88 -5.62
CA CYS A 8 4.88 5.49 -6.47
C CYS A 8 4.58 6.93 -6.88
N LYS A 9 3.42 7.48 -6.48
CA LYS A 9 2.96 8.86 -6.79
C LYS A 9 2.85 9.17 -8.29
N LYS A 10 2.96 8.17 -9.16
CA LYS A 10 2.73 8.30 -10.61
C LYS A 10 1.24 8.43 -10.91
N GLN A 11 0.91 9.09 -12.02
CA GLN A 11 -0.46 9.13 -12.52
C GLN A 11 -0.83 7.77 -13.11
N ILE A 12 -2.01 7.27 -12.74
CA ILE A 12 -2.65 6.08 -13.28
C ILE A 12 -3.61 6.58 -14.36
N PRO A 13 -3.37 6.24 -15.64
CA PRO A 13 -4.30 6.56 -16.71
C PRO A 13 -5.67 5.94 -16.45
N GLU A 14 -6.73 6.65 -16.83
CA GLU A 14 -8.12 6.21 -16.57
C GLU A 14 -8.50 4.99 -17.42
N GLU A 15 -7.77 4.73 -18.51
CA GLU A 15 -7.93 3.54 -19.37
C GLU A 15 -7.38 2.25 -18.74
N VAL A 16 -6.57 2.35 -17.68
CA VAL A 16 -5.97 1.17 -17.05
C VAL A 16 -6.95 0.59 -16.04
N GLU A 17 -7.51 -0.57 -16.36
CA GLU A 17 -8.25 -1.38 -15.39
C GLU A 17 -7.30 -1.85 -14.29
N LEU A 18 -7.57 -1.39 -13.06
CA LEU A 18 -6.87 -1.82 -11.87
C LEU A 18 -7.49 -3.10 -11.33
N ASP A 19 -6.65 -3.96 -10.76
CA ASP A 19 -7.11 -5.09 -9.93
C ASP A 19 -8.10 -4.59 -8.86
N LEU A 20 -9.19 -5.33 -8.61
CA LEU A 20 -10.25 -4.95 -7.67
C LEU A 20 -9.70 -4.58 -6.29
N MET A 21 -8.65 -5.28 -5.84
CA MET A 21 -8.01 -4.98 -4.56
C MET A 21 -7.12 -3.73 -4.64
N ALA A 22 -6.42 -3.52 -5.76
CA ALA A 22 -5.60 -2.34 -5.99
C ALA A 22 -6.44 -1.05 -6.12
N ALA A 23 -7.63 -1.17 -6.70
CA ALA A 23 -8.60 -0.10 -6.87
C ALA A 23 -9.09 0.47 -5.52
N ASN A 24 -9.08 -0.32 -4.45
CA ASN A 24 -9.41 0.14 -3.08
C ASN A 24 -8.35 1.09 -2.49
N TYR A 25 -7.10 1.03 -2.99
CA TYR A 25 -5.95 1.75 -2.44
C TYR A 25 -5.33 2.77 -3.43
N PRO A 26 -6.09 3.22 -4.44
CA PRO A 26 -5.57 3.75 -5.70
C PRO A 26 -4.11 3.34 -6.03
N CYS A 27 -3.83 2.04 -6.12
CA CYS A 27 -2.50 1.51 -6.40
C CYS A 27 -2.38 1.12 -7.88
N CYS A 28 -1.27 1.43 -8.56
CA CYS A 28 -1.08 1.01 -9.95
C CYS A 28 -0.78 -0.49 -10.04
N ASN A 29 -1.02 -1.09 -11.20
CA ASN A 29 -0.81 -2.54 -11.40
C ASN A 29 0.66 -2.97 -11.18
N GLU A 30 1.63 -2.11 -11.48
CA GLU A 30 3.06 -2.37 -11.21
C GLU A 30 3.32 -2.52 -9.70
N CYS A 31 2.95 -1.52 -8.90
CA CYS A 31 3.11 -1.57 -7.45
C CYS A 31 2.26 -2.68 -6.82
N TRP A 32 1.10 -2.99 -7.38
CA TRP A 32 0.29 -4.12 -6.92
C TRP A 32 0.94 -5.48 -7.24
N ALA A 33 1.60 -5.61 -8.39
CA ALA A 33 2.37 -6.82 -8.73
C ALA A 33 3.56 -7.01 -7.78
N GLU A 34 4.26 -5.93 -7.43
CA GLU A 34 5.32 -5.95 -6.41
C GLU A 34 4.77 -6.38 -5.04
N TRP A 35 3.62 -5.85 -4.63
CA TRP A 35 2.95 -6.28 -3.39
C TRP A 35 2.66 -7.78 -3.41
N LYS A 36 2.16 -8.35 -4.51
CA LYS A 36 1.87 -9.79 -4.62
C LYS A 36 3.12 -10.64 -4.37
N GLN A 37 4.28 -10.21 -4.85
CA GLN A 37 5.56 -10.89 -4.59
C GLN A 37 6.02 -10.69 -3.15
N TYR A 38 6.02 -9.46 -2.66
CA TYR A 38 6.42 -9.12 -1.30
C TYR A 38 5.55 -9.80 -0.24
N ARG A 39 4.25 -9.93 -0.50
CA ARG A 39 3.29 -10.66 0.34
C ARG A 39 3.74 -12.09 0.63
N VAL A 40 4.28 -12.79 -0.37
CA VAL A 40 4.79 -14.16 -0.20
C VAL A 40 6.00 -14.18 0.72
N MET A 41 6.92 -13.22 0.55
CA MET A 41 8.08 -13.09 1.44
C MET A 41 7.65 -12.84 2.89
N VAL A 42 6.72 -11.90 3.12
CA VAL A 42 6.19 -11.61 4.46
C VAL A 42 5.54 -12.84 5.09
N MET A 43 4.74 -13.59 4.33
CA MET A 43 4.10 -14.81 4.82
C MET A 43 5.14 -15.88 5.23
N ASN A 44 6.20 -16.05 4.45
CA ASN A 44 7.21 -17.07 4.71
C ASN A 44 8.14 -16.68 5.87
N GLU A 45 8.69 -15.45 5.85
CA GLU A 45 9.64 -14.97 6.86
C GLU A 45 8.99 -14.87 8.26
N MET A 46 7.76 -14.37 8.32
CA MET A 46 7.02 -14.25 9.58
C MET A 46 6.24 -15.53 9.94
N LYS A 47 6.28 -16.56 9.09
CA LYS A 47 5.57 -17.83 9.26
C LYS A 47 4.06 -17.64 9.51
N LEU A 48 3.44 -16.78 8.70
CA LEU A 48 2.02 -16.45 8.83
C LEU A 48 1.15 -17.59 8.30
N ASP A 49 0.39 -18.20 9.20
CA ASP A 49 -0.71 -19.09 8.85
C ASP A 49 -1.96 -18.29 8.45
N MET A 50 -2.34 -18.36 7.18
CA MET A 50 -3.51 -17.63 6.63
C MET A 50 -4.86 -18.14 7.12
N SER A 51 -4.92 -19.30 7.79
CA SER A 51 -6.13 -19.78 8.48
C SER A 51 -6.40 -18.98 9.76
N MET A 52 -5.36 -18.43 10.39
CA MET A 52 -5.45 -17.67 11.63
C MET A 52 -5.89 -16.22 11.35
N PRO A 53 -6.94 -15.71 12.02
CA PRO A 53 -7.45 -14.36 11.79
C PRO A 53 -6.42 -13.28 12.13
N ASP A 54 -5.60 -13.49 13.16
CA ASP A 54 -4.61 -12.49 13.57
C ASP A 54 -3.44 -12.38 12.58
N HIS A 55 -3.01 -13.50 11.99
CA HIS A 55 -2.01 -13.48 10.93
C HIS A 55 -2.50 -12.75 9.68
N ARG A 56 -3.79 -12.91 9.32
CA ARG A 56 -4.40 -12.13 8.24
C ARG A 56 -4.39 -10.62 8.54
N LYS A 57 -4.63 -10.22 9.80
CA LYS A 57 -4.54 -8.81 10.21
C LYS A 57 -3.12 -8.27 10.07
N VAL A 58 -2.11 -9.07 10.46
CA VAL A 58 -0.69 -8.71 10.30
C VAL A 58 -0.38 -8.49 8.83
N LEU A 59 -0.70 -9.44 7.95
CA LEU A 59 -0.45 -9.30 6.51
C LEU A 59 -1.16 -8.06 5.93
N LYS A 60 -2.39 -7.77 6.36
CA LYS A 60 -3.14 -6.58 5.95
C LYS A 60 -2.51 -5.27 6.46
N LYS A 61 -1.80 -5.29 7.61
CA LYS A 61 -1.02 -4.14 8.07
C LYS A 61 0.17 -3.91 7.13
N TYR A 62 0.92 -4.95 6.77
CA TYR A 62 2.00 -4.86 5.79
C TYR A 62 1.49 -4.39 4.42
N GLU A 63 0.30 -4.83 4.00
CA GLU A 63 -0.33 -4.35 2.76
C GLU A 63 -0.50 -2.84 2.78
N LYS A 64 -1.15 -2.30 3.82
CA LYS A 64 -1.40 -0.86 3.97
C LYS A 64 -0.11 -0.06 4.06
N VAL A 65 0.91 -0.57 4.76
CA VAL A 65 2.23 0.06 4.83
C VAL A 65 2.90 0.04 3.47
N PHE A 66 2.82 -1.08 2.75
CA PHE A 66 3.43 -1.24 1.45
C PHE A 66 2.84 -0.27 0.42
N VAL A 67 1.50 -0.17 0.34
CA VAL A 67 0.82 0.76 -0.57
C VAL A 67 0.87 2.22 -0.09
N GLY A 68 1.45 2.48 1.08
CA GLY A 68 1.68 3.83 1.62
C GLY A 68 0.48 4.46 2.30
N VAL A 69 -0.59 3.69 2.56
CA VAL A 69 -1.82 4.12 3.25
C VAL A 69 -1.60 4.24 4.78
N LEU A 70 -0.60 3.53 5.30
CA LEU A 70 -0.20 3.56 6.69
C LEU A 70 1.30 3.83 6.76
N THR A 71 1.76 4.71 7.65
CA THR A 71 3.20 4.82 7.95
C THR A 71 3.68 3.57 8.72
N PRO A 72 4.98 3.25 8.70
CA PRO A 72 5.53 2.16 9.52
C PRO A 72 5.24 2.31 11.02
N GLU A 73 5.04 3.56 11.47
CA GLU A 73 4.74 3.95 12.85
C GLU A 73 3.26 3.78 13.23
N GLY A 74 2.38 3.55 12.25
CA GLY A 74 0.95 3.29 12.48
C GLY A 74 0.02 4.46 12.17
N ASP A 75 0.54 5.57 11.68
CA ASP A 75 -0.28 6.73 11.30
C ASP A 75 -0.96 6.49 9.95
N VAL A 76 -2.24 6.84 9.88
CA VAL A 76 -2.99 6.83 8.61
C VAL A 76 -2.55 8.05 7.82
N VAL A 77 -1.87 7.83 6.68
CA VAL A 77 -1.43 8.93 5.81
C VAL A 77 -2.66 9.52 5.14
N ASN A 78 -3.00 10.77 5.48
CA ASN A 78 -4.11 11.48 4.88
C ASN A 78 -3.62 12.14 3.59
N PHE A 79 -3.87 11.49 2.45
CA PHE A 79 -3.42 11.97 1.13
C PHE A 79 -4.12 13.25 0.64
N ALA A 80 -5.06 13.82 1.40
CA ALA A 80 -5.69 15.11 1.11
C ALA A 80 -4.90 16.31 1.63
N ASP A 81 -3.96 16.12 2.55
CA ASP A 81 -3.19 17.20 3.17
C ASP A 81 -1.79 17.34 2.53
N GLU A 82 -1.58 18.42 1.80
CA GLU A 82 -0.28 18.78 1.16
C GLU A 82 0.89 18.88 2.15
N ASN A 83 0.63 19.09 3.45
CA ASN A 83 1.65 19.21 4.48
C ASN A 83 2.32 17.89 4.90
N GLN A 84 1.71 16.73 4.61
CA GLN A 84 2.31 15.41 4.88
C GLN A 84 3.14 14.89 3.68
N ARG A 85 3.29 15.70 2.63
CA ARG A 85 3.96 15.31 1.38
C ARG A 85 5.49 15.33 1.48
N ASN A 86 6.07 15.97 2.49
CA ASN A 86 7.51 16.10 2.59
C ASN A 86 8.02 15.92 4.03
N PRO A 87 8.59 14.75 4.39
CA PRO A 87 9.25 14.57 5.68
C PRO A 87 10.59 15.33 5.79
N GLU A 88 11.03 16.06 4.76
CA GLU A 88 12.26 16.86 4.76
C GLU A 88 12.07 18.28 5.31
N LYS A 89 11.63 18.41 6.56
CA LYS A 89 12.01 19.58 7.37
C LYS A 89 12.71 19.08 8.63
N PRO A 90 14.05 18.92 8.59
CA PRO A 90 14.80 18.87 9.82
C PRO A 90 14.62 20.23 10.51
N THR A 91 14.20 20.19 11.78
CA THR A 91 14.22 21.38 12.65
C THR A 91 15.67 21.68 13.03
#